data_AF-A0A5D2NP25-F1
#
_entry.id   AF-A0A5D2NP25-F1
#
_cell.length_a   1.000
_cell.length_b   1.000
_cell.length_c   1.000
_cell.angle_alpha   90.00
_cell.angle_beta   90.00
_cell.angle_gamma   90.00
#
_symmetry.space_group_name_H-M   'P 1'
#
loop_
_entity.id
_entity.type
_entity.pdbx_description
1 polymer ?
#
loop_
_entity_poly.entity_id
_entity_poly.type
_entity_poly.pdbx_seq_one_letter_code
_entity_poly.pdbx_strand_id
1 'polypeptide(L)'
;MYVLSGDGAIISSLSPKPYRHKPPKCSDCASLFMKITHMEMIKGIQGHGYYDELVIPIIENTAYENELIDSLAKAIEAYPKTTAVLVRNHGIYVWEDSWISAKTQVHIWLSILVFWILWRLN
;
A
#
# COMPACT_ATOMS: atom_id res chain seq x y z
N MET A 1 -21.65 -18.11 -4.18
CA MET A 1 -22.88 -18.85 -3.84
C MET A 1 -22.65 -20.31 -4.25
N TYR A 2 -22.81 -21.25 -3.32
CA TYR A 2 -22.62 -22.68 -3.55
C TYR A 2 -23.99 -23.36 -3.54
N VAL A 3 -24.22 -24.27 -4.46
CA VAL A 3 -25.40 -25.15 -4.46
C VAL A 3 -24.93 -26.53 -4.02
N LEU A 4 -25.45 -27.00 -2.90
CA LEU A 4 -25.13 -28.31 -2.31
C LEU A 4 -26.27 -29.31 -2.58
N SER A 5 -25.90 -30.58 -2.67
CA SER A 5 -26.79 -31.73 -2.68
C SER A 5 -27.29 -32.04 -1.26
N GLY A 6 -28.36 -32.83 -1.16
CA GLY A 6 -28.96 -33.23 0.13
C GLY A 6 -28.04 -34.11 1.00
N ASP A 7 -26.99 -34.68 0.44
CA ASP A 7 -25.91 -35.42 1.12
C ASP A 7 -24.69 -34.54 1.45
N GLY A 8 -24.77 -33.23 1.18
CA GLY A 8 -23.72 -32.25 1.47
C GLY A 8 -22.66 -32.09 0.39
N ALA A 9 -22.75 -32.82 -0.72
CA ALA A 9 -21.81 -32.67 -1.83
C ALA A 9 -22.03 -31.36 -2.61
N ILE A 10 -20.96 -30.70 -3.05
CA ILE A 10 -21.06 -29.47 -3.87
C ILE A 10 -21.51 -29.84 -5.28
N ILE A 11 -22.76 -29.50 -5.64
CA ILE A 11 -23.31 -29.71 -7.00
C ILE A 11 -22.81 -28.63 -7.95
N SER A 12 -22.75 -27.38 -7.49
CA SER A 12 -22.28 -26.26 -8.31
C SER A 12 -21.60 -25.21 -7.43
N SER A 13 -20.43 -24.78 -7.89
CA SER A 13 -19.75 -23.60 -7.37
C SER A 13 -19.72 -22.54 -8.46
N LEU A 14 -19.82 -21.27 -8.08
CA LEU A 14 -19.54 -20.18 -9.02
C LEU A 14 -18.08 -20.31 -9.45
N SER A 15 -17.84 -20.68 -10.71
CA SER A 15 -16.53 -20.51 -11.34
C SER A 15 -16.09 -19.06 -11.14
N PRO A 16 -14.81 -18.79 -10.77
CA PRO A 16 -14.28 -17.44 -10.80
C PRO A 16 -14.57 -16.85 -12.18
N LYS A 17 -15.19 -15.66 -12.24
CA LYS A 17 -15.37 -14.97 -13.52
C LYS A 17 -13.96 -14.69 -14.06
N PRO A 18 -13.59 -15.19 -15.25
CA PRO A 18 -12.32 -14.83 -15.85
C PRO A 18 -12.43 -13.36 -16.25
N TYR A 19 -11.82 -12.46 -15.48
CA TYR A 19 -11.56 -11.10 -15.94
C TYR A 19 -10.58 -11.20 -17.12
N ARG A 20 -11.15 -11.28 -18.32
CA ARG A 20 -10.43 -11.62 -19.58
C ARG A 20 -9.43 -10.56 -20.01
N HIS A 21 -9.54 -9.36 -19.44
CA HIS A 21 -8.55 -8.30 -19.56
C HIS A 21 -8.32 -7.75 -18.16
N LYS A 22 -7.16 -8.06 -17.57
CA LYS A 22 -6.63 -7.22 -16.50
C LYS A 22 -6.35 -5.88 -17.21
N PRO A 23 -7.08 -4.80 -16.92
CA PRO A 23 -6.74 -3.50 -17.51
C PRO A 23 -5.24 -3.27 -17.28
N PRO A 24 -4.51 -2.67 -18.24
CA PRO A 24 -3.08 -2.42 -18.08
C PRO A 24 -2.88 -1.78 -16.71
N LYS A 25 -2.00 -2.38 -15.91
CA LYS A 25 -1.79 -1.90 -14.55
C LYS A 25 -1.23 -0.49 -14.70
N CYS A 26 -1.73 0.47 -13.91
CA CYS A 26 -1.18 1.83 -13.93
C CYS A 26 0.32 1.86 -13.58
N SER A 27 0.90 0.76 -13.06
CA SER A 27 2.34 0.53 -12.95
C SER A 27 3.13 0.67 -14.26
N ASP A 28 2.49 0.58 -15.43
CA ASP A 28 3.16 0.70 -16.72
C ASP A 28 3.42 2.17 -17.11
N CYS A 29 2.75 3.13 -16.46
CA CYS A 29 2.88 4.58 -16.73
C CYS A 29 3.16 5.42 -15.47
N ALA A 30 3.01 4.87 -14.26
CA ALA A 30 3.15 5.61 -13.00
C ALA A 30 4.31 5.07 -12.14
N SER A 31 4.89 5.96 -11.34
CA SER A 31 5.99 5.61 -10.42
C SER A 31 5.62 4.44 -9.51
N LEU A 32 6.56 3.51 -9.35
CA LEU A 32 6.47 2.35 -8.44
C LEU A 32 6.72 2.74 -6.97
N PHE A 33 7.27 3.92 -6.75
CA PHE A 33 7.58 4.46 -5.43
C PHE A 33 7.33 5.96 -5.39
N MET A 34 7.02 6.45 -4.20
CA MET A 34 7.10 7.87 -3.85
C MET A 34 8.47 8.14 -3.23
N LYS A 35 9.09 9.25 -3.62
CA LYS A 35 10.36 9.74 -3.09
C LYS A 35 10.24 11.18 -2.65
N ILE A 36 10.83 11.51 -1.51
CA ILE A 36 10.89 12.87 -0.99
C ILE A 36 12.14 13.06 -0.14
N THR A 37 12.67 14.28 -0.11
CA THR A 37 13.90 14.64 0.61
C THR A 37 13.81 16.11 1.04
N HIS A 38 14.69 16.58 1.92
CA HIS A 38 14.79 17.99 2.35
C HIS A 38 13.51 18.52 3.02
N MET A 39 12.83 17.67 3.80
CA MET A 39 11.65 18.03 4.57
C MET A 39 11.87 17.80 6.07
N GLU A 40 11.51 18.80 6.88
CA GLU A 40 11.65 18.72 8.34
C GLU A 40 10.82 17.58 8.95
N MET A 41 9.65 17.28 8.36
CA MET A 41 8.76 16.20 8.78
C MET A 41 9.41 14.81 8.70
N ILE A 42 10.42 14.61 7.84
CA ILE A 42 11.13 13.33 7.70
C ILE A 42 11.81 12.91 9.01
N LYS A 43 12.25 13.88 9.83
CA LYS A 43 12.88 13.62 11.14
C LYS A 43 11.93 12.95 12.15
N GLY A 44 10.62 13.00 11.89
CA GLY A 44 9.63 12.29 12.69
C GLY A 44 9.58 10.79 12.43
N ILE A 45 10.24 10.31 11.37
CA ILE A 45 10.34 8.90 11.01
C ILE A 45 11.65 8.36 11.56
N GLN A 46 11.60 7.22 12.26
CA GLN A 46 12.79 6.66 12.88
C GLN A 46 13.89 6.36 11.86
N GLY A 47 15.13 6.66 12.21
CA GLY A 47 16.29 6.41 11.37
C GLY A 47 16.44 7.35 10.16
N HIS A 48 15.71 8.48 10.12
CA HIS A 48 15.79 9.47 9.05
C HIS A 48 16.14 10.87 9.57
N GLY A 49 16.95 11.58 8.82
CA GLY A 49 17.31 12.98 8.99
C GLY A 49 16.76 13.88 7.87
N TYR A 50 16.96 15.18 8.01
CA TYR A 50 16.46 16.18 7.06
C TYR A 50 16.95 15.96 5.61
N TYR A 51 18.20 15.54 5.45
CA TYR A 51 18.83 15.31 4.14
C TYR A 51 18.60 13.89 3.59
N ASP A 52 17.92 13.02 4.33
CA ASP A 52 17.70 11.64 3.89
C ASP A 52 16.58 11.57 2.85
N GLU A 53 16.75 10.67 1.87
CA GLU A 53 15.70 10.34 0.91
C GLU A 53 14.75 9.32 1.54
N LEU A 54 13.51 9.74 1.73
CA LEU A 54 12.43 8.89 2.16
C LEU A 54 11.77 8.22 0.96
N VAL A 55 11.69 6.89 0.99
CA VAL A 55 11.12 6.07 -0.09
C VAL A 55 9.90 5.31 0.43
N ILE A 56 8.76 5.50 -0.22
CA ILE A 56 7.52 4.77 0.07
C ILE A 56 7.18 3.87 -1.11
N PRO A 57 7.10 2.54 -0.94
CA PRO A 57 6.66 1.65 -2.01
C PRO A 57 5.18 1.87 -2.32
N ILE A 58 4.83 1.83 -3.61
CA ILE A 58 3.46 1.87 -4.10
C ILE A 58 3.13 0.49 -4.67
N ILE A 59 2.19 -0.22 -4.05
CA ILE A 59 1.69 -1.51 -4.52
C ILE A 59 0.35 -1.35 -5.23
N GLU A 60 0.06 -2.29 -6.14
CA GLU A 60 -1.23 -2.34 -6.83
C GLU A 60 -2.32 -2.87 -5.90
N ASN A 61 -3.52 -2.29 -6.01
CA ASN A 61 -4.68 -2.82 -5.31
C ASN A 61 -5.17 -4.12 -5.96
N THR A 62 -5.69 -5.01 -5.13
CA THR A 62 -6.27 -6.29 -5.53
C THR A 62 -7.70 -6.38 -5.01
N ALA A 63 -8.58 -7.06 -5.74
CA ALA A 63 -9.95 -7.29 -5.26
C ALA A 63 -10.02 -8.30 -4.10
N TYR A 64 -8.93 -9.04 -3.87
CA TYR A 64 -8.81 -10.07 -2.86
C TYR A 64 -7.78 -9.68 -1.80
N GLU A 65 -8.19 -9.74 -0.54
CA GLU A 65 -7.38 -9.32 0.61
C GLU A 65 -6.12 -10.15 0.81
N ASN A 66 -6.18 -11.46 0.55
CA ASN A 66 -5.01 -12.34 0.63
C ASN A 66 -3.88 -11.93 -0.33
N GLU A 67 -4.21 -11.60 -1.58
CA GLU A 67 -3.22 -11.11 -2.56
C GLU A 67 -2.64 -9.74 -2.16
N LEU A 68 -3.43 -8.91 -1.50
CA LEU A 68 -2.99 -7.62 -0.98
C LEU A 68 -1.99 -7.82 0.17
N ILE A 69 -2.31 -8.71 1.11
CA ILE A 69 -1.45 -9.05 2.24
C ILE A 69 -0.10 -9.60 1.75
N ASP A 70 -0.09 -10.49 0.76
CA ASP A 70 1.15 -11.03 0.19
C ASP A 70 2.01 -9.93 -0.45
N SER A 71 1.38 -8.99 -1.15
CA SER A 71 2.07 -7.86 -1.79
C SER A 71 2.59 -6.86 -0.75
N LEU A 72 1.81 -6.62 0.31
CA LEU A 72 2.19 -5.77 1.44
C LEU A 72 3.39 -6.36 2.19
N ALA A 73 3.36 -7.66 2.51
CA ALA A 73 4.45 -8.34 3.19
C ALA A 73 5.78 -8.24 2.41
N LYS A 74 5.73 -8.47 1.09
CA LYS A 74 6.89 -8.30 0.19
C LYS A 74 7.42 -6.87 0.18
N ALA A 75 6.53 -5.88 0.21
CA ALA A 75 6.93 -4.47 0.26
C ALA A 75 7.60 -4.11 1.60
N ILE A 76 7.10 -4.64 2.72
CA ILE A 76 7.70 -4.45 4.05
C ILE A 76 9.11 -5.04 4.11
N GLU A 77 9.30 -6.26 3.58
CA GLU A 77 10.61 -6.92 3.55
C GLU A 77 11.61 -6.19 2.64
N ALA A 78 11.16 -5.74 1.47
CA ALA A 78 12.02 -5.04 0.51
C ALA A 78 12.41 -3.62 0.97
N TYR A 79 11.59 -2.98 1.80
CA TYR A 79 11.80 -1.61 2.27
C TYR A 79 11.75 -1.52 3.80
N PRO A 80 12.73 -2.09 4.52
CA PRO A 80 12.71 -2.15 5.98
C PRO A 80 12.91 -0.78 6.66
N LYS A 81 13.30 0.25 5.89
CA LYS A 81 13.49 1.62 6.39
C LYS A 81 12.18 2.42 6.43
N THR A 82 11.10 1.97 5.81
CA THR A 82 9.82 2.67 5.85
C THR A 82 8.83 1.94 6.74
N THR A 83 8.00 2.70 7.44
CA THR A 83 6.86 2.20 8.22
C THR A 83 5.53 2.44 7.51
N ALA A 84 5.57 2.70 6.20
CA ALA A 84 4.40 2.93 5.38
C ALA A 84 4.47 2.28 3.99
N VAL A 85 3.30 1.85 3.49
CA VAL A 85 3.08 1.40 2.12
C VAL A 85 1.86 2.10 1.53
N LEU A 86 1.98 2.59 0.29
CA LEU A 86 0.87 3.14 -0.47
C LEU A 86 0.23 2.06 -1.32
N VAL A 87 -1.10 1.96 -1.28
CA VAL A 87 -1.89 1.04 -2.11
C VAL A 87 -2.66 1.88 -3.11
N ARG A 88 -2.37 1.68 -4.40
CA ARG A 88 -2.95 2.46 -5.49
C ARG A 88 -4.48 2.39 -5.47
N ASN A 89 -5.16 3.51 -5.62
CA ASN A 89 -6.64 3.58 -5.61
C ASN A 89 -7.28 3.06 -4.31
N HIS A 90 -6.54 3.06 -3.20
CA HIS A 90 -7.05 2.60 -1.90
C HIS A 90 -6.64 3.54 -0.77
N GLY A 91 -5.34 3.67 -0.50
CA GLY A 91 -4.89 4.49 0.63
C GLY A 91 -3.46 4.17 1.06
N ILE A 92 -3.14 4.56 2.29
CA ILE A 92 -1.84 4.32 2.92
C ILE A 92 -2.01 3.41 4.13
N TYR A 93 -1.11 2.45 4.28
CA TYR A 93 -0.97 1.62 5.48
C TYR A 93 0.27 2.08 6.22
N VAL A 94 0.13 2.30 7.53
CA VAL A 94 1.21 2.74 8.43
C VAL A 94 1.18 1.86 9.67
N TRP A 95 2.35 1.43 10.14
CA TRP A 95 2.46 0.59 11.34
C TRP A 95 3.59 1.04 12.26
N GLU A 96 3.45 0.76 13.55
CA GLU A 96 4.43 1.05 14.62
C GLU A 96 4.18 0.12 15.81
N ASP A 97 5.10 0.13 16.78
CA ASP A 97 5.04 -0.71 17.98
C ASP A 97 3.84 -0.43 18.91
N SER A 98 3.32 0.80 18.91
CA SER A 98 2.19 1.20 19.75
C SER A 98 1.16 2.01 18.98
N TRP A 99 -0.11 1.95 19.39
CA TRP A 99 -1.18 2.72 18.75
C TRP A 99 -0.94 4.24 18.81
N ILE A 100 -0.27 4.73 19.86
CA ILE A 100 0.06 6.17 20.03
C ILE A 100 1.13 6.57 19.01
N SER A 101 2.19 5.76 18.88
CA SER A 101 3.25 5.96 17.90
C SER A 101 2.68 5.87 16.49
N ALA A 102 1.86 4.84 16.20
CA ALA A 102 1.21 4.65 14.91
C ALA A 102 0.35 5.85 14.53
N LYS A 103 -0.47 6.37 15.46
CA LYS A 103 -1.28 7.57 15.22
C LYS A 103 -0.41 8.78 14.89
N THR A 104 0.69 8.99 15.61
CA THR A 104 1.63 10.09 15.32
C THR A 104 2.28 9.92 13.94
N GLN A 105 2.75 8.71 13.62
CA GLN A 105 3.33 8.39 12.31
C GLN A 105 2.34 8.62 11.18
N VAL A 106 1.07 8.24 11.34
CA VAL A 106 0.02 8.50 10.34
C VAL A 106 -0.07 9.99 10.02
N HIS A 107 -0.03 10.88 11.01
CA HIS A 107 -0.07 12.32 10.74
C HIS A 107 1.17 12.80 9.98
N ILE A 108 2.36 12.30 10.30
CA ILE A 108 3.61 12.64 9.62
C ILE A 108 3.56 12.17 8.16
N TRP A 109 3.21 10.90 7.94
CA TRP A 109 3.10 10.31 6.60
C TRP A 109 2.06 11.00 5.74
N LEU A 110 0.88 11.29 6.27
CA LEU A 110 -0.16 12.03 5.55
C LEU A 110 0.29 13.44 5.19
N SER A 111 0.98 14.15 6.10
CA SER A 111 1.53 15.49 5.81
C SER A 111 2.53 15.42 4.66
N ILE A 112 3.48 14.48 4.73
CA ILE A 112 4.49 14.26 3.69
C ILE A 112 3.83 13.92 2.33
N LEU A 113 2.83 13.05 2.33
CA LEU A 113 2.07 12.69 1.13
C LEU A 113 1.35 13.89 0.52
N VAL A 114 0.70 14.73 1.34
CA VAL A 114 0.03 15.95 0.88
C VAL A 114 1.03 16.90 0.23
N PHE A 115 2.17 17.18 0.88
CA PHE A 115 3.20 18.04 0.30
C PHE A 115 3.77 17.46 -1.01
N TRP A 116 4.00 16.15 -1.07
CA TRP A 116 4.46 15.50 -2.28
C TRP A 116 3.48 15.64 -3.44
N ILE A 117 2.17 15.49 -3.19
CA ILE A 117 1.12 15.71 -4.19
C ILE A 117 1.11 17.16 -4.65
N LEU A 118 1.08 18.12 -3.71
CA LEU A 118 1.05 19.54 -4.04
C LEU A 118 2.26 19.97 -4.87
N TRP A 119 3.44 19.45 -4.55
CA TRP A 119 4.68 19.76 -5.28
C TRP A 119 4.74 19.14 -6.67
N ARG A 120 4.00 18.05 -6.92
CA ARG A 120 3.91 17.39 -8.25
C ARG A 120 2.90 18.04 -9.18
N LEU A 121 2.01 18.88 -8.65
CA LEU A 121 0.96 19.57 -9.41
C LEU A 121 1.32 21.00 -9.82
N ASN A 122 2.49 21.49 -9.41
CA ASN A 122 3.10 22.76 -9.85
C ASN A 122 4.32 22.47 -10.73
#